data_AF-A0A7W2Y0D7-F1
#
_entry.id   AF-A0A7W2Y0D7-F1
#
_cell.length_a   1.000
_cell.length_b   1.000
_cell.length_c   1.000
_cell.angle_alpha   90.00
_cell.angle_beta   90.00
_cell.angle_gamma   90.00
#
_symmetry.space_group_name_H-M   'P 1'
#
loop_
_entity.id
_entity.type
_entity.pdbx_description
1 polymer ?
#
loop_
_entity_poly.entity_id
_entity_poly.type
_entity_poly.pdbx_seq_one_letter_code
_entity_poly.pdbx_strand_id
1 'polypeptide(L)'
;MPNLFNHSDHSGQQAQLSWLQSSNGEWFYFRDKNFINEDTLLAREQDYIWLVSQATSADKVSGYRVANQTIEEFIEQLADVNQVVVFGVPHEKKGNAIHVYVELNNPATELSTLSNTINAKLASCLGDFAQADTIKFVDQLPITHNKNVSRKILKSQNITMNYAA
;
A
#
# COMPACT_ATOMS: atom_id res chain seq x y z
N MET A 1 -9.16 27.76 -5.02
CA MET A 1 -8.65 27.93 -3.64
C MET A 1 -7.16 27.59 -3.63
N PRO A 2 -6.29 28.40 -3.03
CA PRO A 2 -4.87 28.09 -2.93
C PRO A 2 -4.64 26.91 -1.99
N ASN A 3 -3.63 26.10 -2.30
CA ASN A 3 -3.30 24.88 -1.57
C ASN A 3 -2.64 25.25 -0.22
N LEU A 4 -3.37 25.09 0.89
CA LEU A 4 -2.94 25.48 2.25
C LEU A 4 -1.77 24.64 2.81
N PHE A 5 -1.32 23.61 2.09
CA PHE A 5 -0.31 22.66 2.59
C PHE A 5 1.15 23.03 2.29
N ASN A 6 1.42 24.16 1.63
CA ASN A 6 2.77 24.48 1.15
C ASN A 6 3.46 25.65 1.84
N HIS A 7 2.99 26.07 3.02
CA HIS A 7 3.75 26.97 3.89
C HIS A 7 4.49 26.15 4.95
N SER A 8 5.77 25.95 4.68
CA SER A 8 6.76 25.32 5.55
C SER A 8 7.12 26.24 6.72
N ASP A 9 6.27 26.33 7.73
CA ASP A 9 6.61 26.88 9.06
C ASP A 9 5.72 26.27 10.15
N HIS A 10 5.60 24.95 10.12
CA HIS A 10 5.09 24.19 11.25
C HIS A 10 6.27 23.49 11.92
N SER A 11 6.73 24.01 13.04
CA SER A 11 7.59 23.29 14.00
C SER A 11 6.79 22.18 14.69
N GLY A 12 6.10 21.35 13.91
CA GLY A 12 5.26 20.27 14.41
C GLY A 12 6.16 19.17 14.94
N GLN A 13 6.10 18.92 16.24
CA GLN A 13 6.76 17.74 16.82
C GLN A 13 5.95 16.50 16.47
N GLN A 14 6.57 15.55 15.77
CA GLN A 14 6.01 14.21 15.64
C GLN A 14 6.19 13.48 16.97
N ALA A 15 5.10 12.96 17.53
CA ALA A 15 5.11 12.19 18.77
C ALA A 15 4.28 10.93 18.60
N GLN A 16 4.74 9.83 19.20
CA GLN A 16 3.96 8.60 19.27
C GLN A 16 2.75 8.83 20.17
N LEU A 17 1.56 8.53 19.64
CA LEU A 17 0.30 8.60 20.36
C LEU A 17 -0.17 7.19 20.72
N SER A 18 -0.59 7.02 21.96
CA SER A 18 -1.31 5.84 22.45
C SER A 18 -2.74 6.25 22.77
N TRP A 19 -3.68 5.33 22.64
CA TRP A 19 -5.08 5.58 22.97
C TRP A 19 -5.68 4.43 23.78
N LEU A 20 -6.70 4.74 24.57
CA LEU A 20 -7.42 3.78 25.39
C LEU A 20 -8.91 4.13 25.38
N GLN A 21 -9.76 3.13 25.13
CA GLN A 21 -11.19 3.26 25.31
C GLN A 21 -11.56 2.77 26.72
N SER A 22 -12.25 3.62 27.47
CA SER A 22 -12.83 3.26 28.76
C SER A 22 -14.04 2.34 28.57
N SER A 23 -14.39 1.59 29.62
CA SER A 23 -15.54 0.68 29.64
C SER A 23 -16.89 1.38 29.41
N ASN A 24 -16.95 2.70 29.59
CA ASN A 24 -18.11 3.54 29.29
C ASN A 24 -18.13 4.06 27.83
N GLY A 25 -17.14 3.69 27.01
CA GLY A 25 -17.04 4.09 25.60
C GLY A 25 -16.25 5.38 25.34
N GLU A 26 -15.76 6.06 26.38
CA GLU A 26 -14.95 7.27 26.23
C GLU A 26 -13.53 6.95 25.75
N TRP A 27 -12.99 7.78 24.85
CA TRP A 27 -11.65 7.62 24.30
C TRP A 27 -10.67 8.62 24.92
N PHE A 28 -9.54 8.12 25.38
CA PHE A 28 -8.41 8.90 25.88
C PHE A 28 -7.21 8.70 24.95
N TYR A 29 -6.45 9.77 24.71
CA TYR A 29 -5.17 9.70 24.01
C TYR A 29 -4.05 10.26 24.89
N PHE A 30 -2.85 9.72 24.70
CA PHE A 30 -1.67 10.05 25.48
C PHE A 30 -0.47 10.15 24.54
N ARG A 31 0.38 11.15 24.74
CA ARG A 31 1.75 11.14 24.19
C ARG A 31 2.62 10.29 25.13
N ASP A 32 3.49 9.48 24.58
CA ASP A 32 4.33 8.58 25.38
C ASP A 32 5.16 9.37 26.43
N LYS A 33 5.31 8.80 27.63
CA LYS A 33 5.70 9.50 28.87
C LYS A 33 7.10 10.13 28.86
N ASN A 34 7.94 9.80 27.89
CA ASN A 34 9.30 10.34 27.80
C ASN A 34 9.38 11.82 27.37
N PHE A 35 8.25 12.46 27.06
CA PHE A 35 8.18 13.87 26.64
C PHE A 35 7.27 14.76 27.51
N ILE A 36 6.81 14.27 28.65
CA ILE A 36 5.96 15.09 29.53
C ILE A 36 6.85 15.85 30.52
N ASN A 37 7.26 17.06 30.15
CA ASN A 37 7.57 18.08 31.16
C ASN A 37 6.24 18.57 31.74
N GLU A 38 6.16 18.79 33.05
CA GLU A 38 4.94 19.20 33.76
C GLU A 38 4.27 20.46 33.14
N ASP A 39 5.05 21.33 32.49
CA ASP A 39 4.56 22.50 31.74
C ASP A 39 3.68 22.17 30.51
N THR A 40 3.78 20.95 29.97
CA THR A 40 3.06 20.56 28.74
C THR A 40 1.62 20.12 29.01
N LEU A 41 1.26 19.93 30.28
CA LEU A 41 -0.10 19.58 30.72
C LEU A 41 -1.02 20.81 30.83
N LEU A 42 -0.44 22.01 30.95
CA LEU A 42 -1.16 23.28 31.14
C LEU A 42 -1.51 24.00 29.83
N ALA A 43 -0.86 23.66 28.72
CA ALA A 43 -1.19 24.18 27.40
C ALA A 43 -2.43 23.48 26.83
N ARG A 44 -3.59 23.78 27.41
CA ARG A 44 -4.91 23.29 26.97
C ARG A 44 -5.74 24.42 26.36
N GLU A 45 -5.19 25.11 25.35
CA GLU A 45 -5.98 25.97 24.47
C GLU A 45 -5.94 25.42 23.04
N GLN A 46 -6.97 24.63 22.71
CA GLN A 46 -7.29 24.12 21.36
C GLN A 46 -6.09 23.60 20.52
N ASP A 47 -5.41 22.57 21.02
CA ASP A 47 -4.44 21.81 20.23
C ASP A 47 -5.14 20.81 19.30
N TYR A 48 -4.99 21.00 18.00
CA TYR A 48 -5.45 20.04 16.98
C TYR A 48 -4.42 18.92 16.82
N ILE A 49 -4.88 17.68 16.86
CA ILE A 49 -4.06 16.50 16.54
C ILE A 49 -4.32 16.12 15.10
N TRP A 50 -3.26 16.11 14.29
CA TRP A 50 -3.30 15.58 12.93
C TRP A 50 -2.88 14.12 12.96
N LEU A 51 -3.82 13.22 12.67
CA LEU A 51 -3.48 11.82 12.40
C LEU A 51 -2.88 11.72 11.01
N VAL A 52 -1.55 11.75 10.93
CA VAL A 52 -0.83 11.54 9.68
C VAL A 52 -0.63 10.03 9.50
N SER A 53 -1.54 9.38 8.77
CA SER A 53 -1.32 7.99 8.35
C SER A 53 -0.15 7.93 7.36
N GLN A 54 0.68 6.88 7.42
CA GLN A 54 1.69 6.64 6.40
C GLN A 54 1.03 6.58 5.00
N ALA A 55 1.66 7.20 4.01
CA ALA A 55 1.19 7.13 2.64
C ALA A 55 1.12 5.66 2.19
N THR A 56 -0.09 5.11 2.16
CA THR A 56 -0.34 3.73 1.72
C THR A 56 -0.09 3.64 0.22
N SER A 57 0.64 2.63 -0.23
CA SER A 57 0.78 2.30 -1.65
C SER A 57 -0.56 1.82 -2.20
N ALA A 58 -1.31 2.75 -2.77
CA ALA A 58 -2.60 2.49 -3.40
C ALA A 58 -2.64 3.10 -4.78
N ASP A 59 -3.23 2.38 -5.73
CA ASP A 59 -3.37 2.79 -7.11
C ASP A 59 -4.84 3.12 -7.44
N LYS A 60 -5.04 4.07 -8.37
CA LYS A 60 -6.37 4.43 -8.85
C LYS A 60 -6.65 3.69 -10.16
N VAL A 61 -7.55 2.72 -10.11
CA VAL A 61 -7.87 1.81 -11.21
C VAL A 61 -9.35 1.93 -11.54
N SER A 62 -9.67 2.39 -12.75
CA SER A 62 -11.04 2.59 -13.23
C SER A 62 -11.91 3.43 -12.28
N GLY A 63 -11.31 4.39 -11.59
CA GLY A 63 -11.99 5.26 -10.62
C GLY A 63 -11.92 4.78 -9.17
N TYR A 64 -11.61 3.51 -8.91
CA TYR A 64 -11.48 2.95 -7.57
C TYR A 64 -10.07 3.15 -7.01
N ARG A 65 -9.94 3.38 -5.70
CA ARG A 65 -8.66 3.39 -5.00
C ARG A 65 -8.46 2.02 -4.35
N VAL A 66 -7.48 1.26 -4.83
CA VAL A 66 -7.20 -0.09 -4.34
C VAL A 66 -5.80 -0.12 -3.73
N ALA A 67 -5.67 -0.69 -2.52
CA ALA A 67 -4.38 -0.85 -1.89
C ALA A 67 -3.65 -2.05 -2.51
N ASN A 68 -2.38 -1.86 -2.89
CA ASN A 68 -1.61 -2.92 -3.53
C ASN A 68 -1.39 -4.09 -2.59
N GLN A 69 -1.21 -3.80 -1.30
CA GLN A 69 -1.09 -4.81 -0.25
C GLN A 69 -2.33 -5.72 -0.19
N THR A 70 -3.54 -5.17 -0.34
CA THR A 70 -4.77 -5.98 -0.32
C THR A 70 -4.82 -6.95 -1.49
N ILE A 71 -4.39 -6.53 -2.68
CA ILE A 71 -4.29 -7.42 -3.84
C ILE A 71 -3.25 -8.52 -3.59
N GLU A 72 -2.07 -8.14 -3.06
CA GLU A 72 -1.01 -9.08 -2.71
C GLU A 72 -1.50 -10.14 -1.72
N GLU A 73 -2.21 -9.74 -0.66
CA GLU A 73 -2.76 -10.63 0.36
C GLU A 73 -3.72 -11.68 -0.21
N PHE A 74 -4.53 -11.34 -1.22
CA PHE A 74 -5.41 -12.31 -1.86
C PHE A 74 -4.67 -13.30 -2.75
N ILE A 75 -3.58 -12.86 -3.39
CA ILE A 75 -2.78 -13.69 -4.29
C ILE A 75 -1.89 -14.64 -3.47
N GLU A 76 -1.34 -14.18 -2.34
CA GLU A 76 -0.52 -15.00 -1.42
C GLU A 76 -1.28 -16.15 -0.76
N GLN A 77 -2.62 -16.11 -0.79
CA GLN A 77 -3.45 -17.23 -0.33
C GLN A 77 -3.44 -18.43 -1.31
N LEU A 78 -2.92 -18.27 -2.51
CA LEU A 78 -2.82 -19.35 -3.50
C LEU A 78 -1.58 -20.20 -3.21
N ALA A 79 -1.76 -21.52 -3.11
CA ALA A 79 -0.69 -22.44 -2.68
C ALA A 79 0.54 -22.46 -3.59
N ASP A 80 0.38 -22.13 -4.88
CA ASP A 80 1.49 -22.12 -5.84
C ASP A 80 2.31 -20.82 -5.84
N VAL A 81 1.88 -19.81 -5.08
CA VAL A 81 2.55 -18.50 -4.97
C VAL A 81 3.46 -18.49 -3.75
N ASN A 82 4.75 -18.21 -3.96
CA ASN A 82 5.71 -17.96 -2.88
C ASN A 82 5.60 -16.51 -2.39
N GLN A 83 5.75 -15.57 -3.32
CA GLN A 83 5.73 -14.14 -3.05
C GLN A 83 5.12 -13.38 -4.22
N VAL A 84 4.58 -12.20 -3.93
CA VAL A 84 3.97 -11.33 -4.93
C VAL A 84 4.25 -9.87 -4.63
N VAL A 85 4.47 -9.11 -5.71
CA VAL A 85 4.56 -7.65 -5.69
C VAL A 85 3.57 -7.07 -6.70
N VAL A 86 2.75 -6.14 -6.22
CA VAL A 86 1.74 -5.47 -7.04
C VAL A 86 2.02 -3.98 -7.12
N PHE A 87 1.89 -3.44 -8.33
CA PHE A 87 2.03 -2.00 -8.59
C PHE A 87 1.23 -1.56 -9.81
N GLY A 88 0.76 -0.31 -9.77
CA GLY A 88 0.09 0.33 -10.90
C GLY A 88 1.09 0.90 -11.91
N VAL A 89 0.80 0.70 -13.19
CA VAL A 89 1.47 1.32 -14.33
C VAL A 89 0.48 2.28 -15.03
N PRO A 90 0.89 3.47 -15.49
CA PRO A 90 -0.01 4.39 -16.18
C PRO A 90 -0.73 3.72 -17.35
N HIS A 91 -2.05 3.92 -17.44
CA HIS A 91 -2.89 3.33 -18.47
C HIS A 91 -3.96 4.33 -18.91
N GLU A 92 -4.11 4.55 -20.23
CA GLU A 92 -4.95 5.61 -20.80
C GLU A 92 -6.41 5.56 -20.33
N LYS A 93 -7.05 4.38 -20.34
CA LYS A 93 -8.46 4.22 -19.96
C LYS A 93 -8.69 4.05 -18.46
N LYS A 94 -7.92 3.19 -17.80
CA LYS A 94 -8.10 2.83 -16.38
C LYS A 94 -7.44 3.81 -15.40
N GLY A 95 -6.62 4.75 -15.88
CA GLY A 95 -5.74 5.56 -15.04
C GLY A 95 -4.46 4.79 -14.71
N ASN A 96 -4.58 3.73 -13.92
CA ASN A 96 -3.52 2.74 -13.72
C ASN A 96 -4.01 1.34 -14.13
N ALA A 97 -3.13 0.58 -14.78
CA ALA A 97 -3.25 -0.86 -14.98
C ALA A 97 -2.55 -1.60 -13.83
N ILE A 98 -3.14 -2.71 -13.38
CA ILE A 98 -2.62 -3.53 -12.29
C ILE A 98 -1.59 -4.50 -12.85
N HIS A 99 -0.33 -4.34 -12.45
CA HIS A 99 0.73 -5.29 -12.75
C HIS A 99 1.03 -6.13 -11.51
N VAL A 100 1.10 -7.44 -11.73
CA VAL A 100 1.38 -8.44 -10.69
C VAL A 100 2.62 -9.21 -11.09
N TYR A 101 3.62 -9.19 -10.22
CA TYR A 101 4.82 -10.01 -10.37
C TYR A 101 4.79 -11.10 -9.31
N VAL A 102 4.88 -12.35 -9.73
CA VAL A 102 4.69 -13.55 -8.91
C VAL A 102 5.95 -14.38 -8.93
N GLU A 103 6.43 -14.73 -7.75
CA GLU A 103 7.41 -15.79 -7.54
C GLU A 103 6.69 -17.06 -7.13
N LEU A 104 7.04 -18.20 -7.74
CA LEU A 104 6.34 -19.46 -7.57
C LEU A 104 6.99 -20.33 -6.50
N ASN A 105 6.18 -21.12 -5.79
CA ASN A 105 6.70 -22.16 -4.89
C ASN A 105 7.29 -23.34 -5.66
N ASN A 106 6.71 -23.68 -6.82
CA ASN A 106 7.12 -24.78 -7.67
C ASN A 106 7.28 -24.31 -9.12
N PRO A 107 8.47 -24.46 -9.75
CA PRO A 107 8.67 -24.08 -11.15
C PRO A 107 7.86 -24.92 -12.14
N ALA A 108 7.33 -26.08 -11.73
CA ALA A 108 6.46 -26.93 -12.58
C ALA A 108 4.98 -26.48 -12.58
N THR A 109 4.65 -25.36 -11.95
CA THR A 109 3.27 -24.85 -11.91
C THR A 109 2.79 -24.41 -13.30
N GLU A 110 1.59 -24.84 -13.67
CA GLU A 110 0.94 -24.42 -14.93
C GLU A 110 0.55 -22.92 -14.89
N LEU A 111 1.37 -22.09 -15.55
CA LEU A 111 1.29 -20.62 -15.48
C LEU A 111 -0.04 -20.06 -16.01
N SER A 112 -0.60 -20.68 -17.05
CA SER A 112 -1.86 -20.25 -17.65
C SER A 112 -3.04 -20.45 -16.70
N THR A 113 -3.10 -21.64 -16.08
CA THR A 113 -4.08 -22.00 -15.07
C THR A 113 -3.97 -21.11 -13.84
N LEU A 114 -2.75 -20.85 -13.38
CA LEU A 114 -2.51 -19.98 -12.23
C LEU A 114 -2.91 -18.52 -12.52
N SER A 115 -2.62 -18.00 -13.71
CA SER A 115 -3.02 -16.64 -14.11
C SER A 115 -4.54 -16.47 -14.09
N ASN A 116 -5.27 -17.46 -14.62
CA ASN A 116 -6.73 -17.46 -14.58
C ASN A 116 -7.27 -17.55 -13.15
N THR A 117 -6.63 -18.38 -12.31
CA THR A 117 -7.00 -18.55 -10.90
C THR A 117 -6.79 -17.25 -10.11
N ILE A 118 -5.68 -16.55 -10.35
CA ILE A 118 -5.40 -15.23 -9.76
C ILE A 118 -6.51 -14.24 -10.12
N ASN A 119 -6.82 -14.09 -11.41
CA ASN A 119 -7.84 -13.14 -11.84
C ASN A 119 -9.24 -13.52 -11.35
N ALA A 120 -9.59 -14.81 -11.32
CA ALA A 120 -10.85 -15.28 -10.76
C ALA A 120 -10.97 -14.97 -9.26
N LYS A 121 -9.89 -15.16 -8.49
CA LYS A 121 -9.83 -14.81 -7.06
C LYS A 121 -10.00 -13.30 -6.85
N LEU A 122 -9.30 -12.47 -7.61
CA LEU A 122 -9.40 -11.01 -7.51
C LEU A 122 -10.79 -10.51 -7.90
N ALA A 123 -11.37 -11.03 -8.98
CA ALA A 123 -12.72 -10.70 -9.40
C ALA A 123 -13.77 -11.06 -8.33
N SER A 124 -13.62 -12.23 -7.70
CA SER A 124 -14.49 -12.69 -6.62
C SER A 124 -14.39 -11.82 -5.36
N CYS A 125 -13.18 -11.42 -4.96
CA CYS A 125 -12.96 -10.71 -3.70
C CYS A 125 -13.12 -9.19 -3.80
N LEU A 126 -12.69 -8.59 -4.91
CA LEU A 126 -12.63 -7.13 -5.09
C LEU A 126 -13.53 -6.63 -6.23
N GLY A 127 -13.90 -7.50 -7.18
CA GLY A 127 -14.63 -7.15 -8.40
C GLY A 127 -13.74 -7.07 -9.65
N ASP A 128 -14.37 -7.02 -10.82
CA ASP A 128 -13.68 -7.13 -12.12
C ASP A 128 -12.67 -6.00 -12.38
N PHE A 129 -12.84 -4.84 -11.74
CA PHE A 129 -11.89 -3.73 -11.89
C PHE A 129 -10.50 -4.05 -11.31
N ALA A 130 -10.42 -5.01 -10.38
CA ALA A 130 -9.21 -5.37 -9.67
C ALA A 130 -8.42 -6.52 -10.34
N GLN A 131 -8.94 -7.07 -11.44
CA GLN A 131 -8.21 -8.08 -12.22
C GLN A 131 -6.88 -7.51 -12.71
N ALA A 132 -5.84 -8.35 -12.69
CA ALA A 132 -4.53 -7.98 -13.16
C ALA A 132 -4.54 -7.81 -14.68
N ASP A 133 -4.05 -6.67 -15.15
CA ASP A 133 -3.83 -6.41 -16.58
C ASP A 133 -2.60 -7.16 -17.10
N THR A 134 -1.61 -7.39 -16.25
CA THR A 134 -0.41 -8.15 -16.58
C THR A 134 0.05 -8.96 -15.38
N ILE A 135 0.24 -10.25 -15.59
CA ILE A 135 0.83 -11.17 -14.61
C ILE A 135 2.17 -11.64 -15.18
N LYS A 136 3.26 -11.42 -14.45
CA LYS A 136 4.60 -11.91 -14.80
C LYS A 136 5.09 -12.86 -13.73
N PHE A 137 5.51 -14.04 -14.15
CA PHE A 137 6.20 -15.00 -13.30
C PHE A 137 7.70 -14.76 -13.39
N VAL A 138 8.36 -14.68 -12.25
CA VAL A 138 9.79 -14.44 -12.14
C VAL A 138 10.41 -15.49 -11.23
N ASP A 139 11.67 -15.84 -11.49
CA ASP A 139 12.41 -16.81 -10.67
C ASP A 139 12.63 -16.30 -9.25
N GLN A 140 12.89 -14.99 -9.11
CA GLN A 140 13.14 -14.36 -7.84
C GLN A 140 12.73 -12.88 -7.85
N LEU A 141 11.95 -12.47 -6.86
CA LEU A 141 11.64 -11.07 -6.63
C LEU A 141 12.81 -10.36 -5.92
N PRO A 142 13.00 -9.04 -6.14
CA PRO A 142 14.01 -8.28 -5.40
C PRO A 142 13.67 -8.33 -3.91
N ILE A 143 14.44 -9.13 -3.17
CA ILE A 143 14.22 -9.39 -1.74
C ILE A 143 14.40 -8.09 -0.98
N THR A 144 13.31 -7.59 -0.41
CA THR A 144 13.37 -6.52 0.58
C THR A 144 12.25 -6.75 1.57
N HIS A 145 12.53 -6.67 2.88
CA HIS A 145 11.51 -6.76 3.93
C HIS A 145 10.40 -5.72 3.77
N ASN A 146 10.66 -4.62 3.04
CA ASN A 146 9.69 -3.62 2.67
C ASN A 146 9.38 -3.69 1.18
N LYS A 147 8.20 -4.24 0.83
CA LYS A 147 7.73 -4.34 -0.55
C LYS A 147 7.63 -2.99 -1.27
N ASN A 148 7.59 -1.85 -0.57
CA ASN A 148 7.63 -0.53 -1.24
C ASN A 148 8.94 -0.31 -2.01
N VAL A 149 10.06 -0.86 -1.54
CA VAL A 149 11.34 -0.77 -2.23
C VAL A 149 11.29 -1.65 -3.49
N SER A 150 10.84 -2.90 -3.34
CA SER A 150 10.63 -3.83 -4.45
C SER A 150 9.71 -3.24 -5.53
N ARG A 151 8.59 -2.59 -5.15
CA ARG A 151 7.70 -1.88 -6.08
C ARG A 151 8.41 -0.77 -6.85
N LYS A 152 9.23 0.06 -6.18
CA LYS A 152 9.99 1.13 -6.83
C LYS A 152 10.97 0.60 -7.87
N ILE A 153 11.69 -0.48 -7.54
CA ILE A 153 12.66 -1.12 -8.43
C ILE A 153 11.95 -1.74 -9.64
N LEU A 154 10.90 -2.53 -9.43
CA LEU A 154 10.19 -3.19 -10.52
C LEU A 154 9.46 -2.20 -11.42
N LYS A 155 8.89 -1.13 -10.85
CA LYS A 155 8.25 -0.06 -11.62
C LYS A 155 9.25 0.70 -12.48
N SER A 156 10.44 1.02 -11.97
CA SER A 156 11.47 1.69 -12.78
C SER A 156 11.97 0.80 -13.91
N GLN A 157 12.23 -0.49 -13.64
CA GLN A 157 12.63 -1.45 -14.67
C GLN A 157 11.57 -1.60 -15.77
N ASN A 158 10.29 -1.70 -15.40
CA ASN A 158 9.20 -1.82 -16.35
C ASN A 158 9.10 -0.58 -17.26
N ILE A 159 9.21 0.62 -16.67
CA ILE A 159 9.20 1.88 -17.42
C ILE A 159 10.38 1.94 -18.39
N THR A 160 11.60 1.62 -17.93
CA THR A 160 12.79 1.63 -18.79
C THR A 160 12.66 0.65 -19.96
N MET A 161 12.10 -0.54 -19.74
CA MET A 161 11.86 -1.53 -20.80
C MET A 161 10.88 -1.03 -21.86
N ASN A 162 9.84 -0.29 -21.48
CA ASN A 162 8.86 0.25 -22.43
C ASN A 162 9.39 1.41 -23.30
N TYR A 163 10.45 2.10 -22.86
CA TYR A 163 11.11 3.14 -23.68
C TYR A 163 12.23 2.61 -24.57
N ALA A 164 12.70 1.39 -24.33
CA ALA A 164 13.75 0.74 -25.12
C ALA A 164 13.20 -0.13 -26.26
N ALA A 165 11.88 -0.31 -26.34
CA ALA A 165 11.16 -1.04 -27.38
C ALA A 165 10.44 -0.05 -28.32
#